data_AF-A0A654LZ56-F1
#
_entry.id   AF-A0A654LZ56-F1
#
_cell.length_a   1.000
_cell.length_b   1.000
_cell.length_c   1.000
_cell.angle_alpha   90.00
_cell.angle_beta   90.00
_cell.angle_gamma   90.00
#
_symmetry.space_group_name_H-M   'P 1'
#
loop_
_entity.id
_entity.type
_entity.pdbx_description
1 polymer ?
#
loop_
_entity_poly.entity_id
_entity_poly.type
_entity_poly.pdbx_seq_one_letter_code
_entity_poly.pdbx_strand_id
1 'polypeptide(L)'
;MSKNDQQGQCEHIVQADLKRSGNTQGCEECEKTGSEWVHLRLCLTCGHVGCCDASRNKHGTKHFKDTMHPVIKSYEPGESWKWCFVDEIFAE
;
A
#
# COMPACT_ATOMS: atom_id res chain seq x y z
N MET A 1 18.16 16.09 20.13
CA MET A 1 17.99 14.70 20.64
C MET A 1 17.06 14.01 19.66
N SER A 2 17.38 12.96 18.92
CA SER A 2 18.60 12.22 18.65
C SER A 2 18.32 11.48 17.34
N LYS A 3 19.22 11.58 16.37
CA LYS A 3 19.67 10.50 15.48
C LYS A 3 18.60 9.54 14.91
N ASN A 4 18.33 9.64 13.60
CA ASN A 4 18.85 8.61 12.69
C ASN A 4 18.76 9.06 11.22
N ASP A 5 19.92 9.13 10.59
CA ASP A 5 20.12 8.91 9.17
C ASP A 5 19.69 7.46 8.88
N GLN A 6 18.40 7.21 8.69
CA GLN A 6 17.91 6.04 7.97
C GLN A 6 17.52 6.52 6.59
N GLN A 7 18.49 6.40 5.69
CA GLN A 7 18.43 6.81 4.29
C GLN A 7 17.10 6.37 3.65
N GLY A 8 16.22 7.34 3.39
CA GLY A 8 15.06 7.19 2.52
C GLY A 8 13.81 6.55 3.12
N GLN A 9 13.65 6.43 4.44
CA GLN A 9 12.41 5.90 5.04
C GLN A 9 11.82 6.85 6.09
N CYS A 10 10.50 7.10 6.03
CA CYS A 10 9.79 7.87 7.06
C CYS A 10 9.38 7.00 8.25
N GLU A 11 9.01 7.65 9.35
CA GLU A 11 8.54 6.99 10.57
C GLU A 11 7.39 6.01 10.29
N HIS A 12 6.46 6.37 9.40
CA HIS A 12 5.35 5.51 9.02
C HIS A 12 5.81 4.18 8.41
N ILE A 13 6.84 4.19 7.55
CA ILE A 13 7.39 2.97 6.93
C ILE A 13 8.12 2.14 7.98
N VAL A 14 8.89 2.78 8.86
CA VAL A 14 9.63 2.11 9.94
C VAL A 14 8.69 1.41 10.92
N GLN A 15 7.52 1.99 11.19
CA GLN A 15 6.51 1.42 12.09
C GLN A 15 5.54 0.45 11.40
N ALA A 16 5.57 0.34 10.08
CA ALA A 16 4.62 -0.49 9.34
C ALA A 16 4.83 -1.99 9.63
N ASP A 17 3.73 -2.74 9.72
CA ASP A 17 3.78 -4.19 9.90
C ASP A 17 4.16 -4.89 8.58
N LEU A 18 5.46 -5.12 8.37
CA LEU A 18 5.96 -5.75 7.13
C LEU A 18 5.46 -7.20 6.95
N LYS A 19 5.04 -7.85 8.04
CA LYS A 19 4.48 -9.21 8.01
C LYS A 19 2.99 -9.23 7.65
N ARG A 20 2.36 -8.06 7.44
CA ARG A 20 0.96 -7.98 7.03
C ARG A 20 0.71 -8.78 5.77
N SER A 21 -0.31 -9.63 5.82
CA SER A 21 -0.86 -10.36 4.68
C SER A 21 -2.11 -9.66 4.14
N GLY A 22 -2.42 -9.90 2.87
CA GLY A 22 -3.68 -9.48 2.27
C GLY A 22 -4.85 -10.24 2.87
N ASN A 23 -5.93 -9.52 3.17
CA ASN A 23 -7.21 -10.12 3.56
C ASN A 23 -7.85 -10.87 2.38
N THR A 24 -7.47 -10.48 1.15
CA THR A 24 -7.91 -11.06 -0.11
C THR A 24 -6.71 -11.32 -1.04
N GLN A 25 -6.93 -12.11 -2.08
CA GLN A 25 -5.91 -12.34 -3.12
C GLN A 25 -5.91 -11.26 -4.20
N GLY A 26 -7.04 -10.54 -4.35
CA GLY A 26 -7.25 -9.50 -5.34
C GLY A 26 -7.89 -8.24 -4.76
N CYS A 27 -8.19 -7.27 -5.64
CA CYS A 27 -8.94 -6.08 -5.25
C CYS A 27 -10.43 -6.42 -5.16
N GLU A 28 -10.91 -6.57 -3.92
CA GLU A 28 -12.29 -7.02 -3.64
C GLU A 28 -13.34 -6.14 -4.33
N GLU A 29 -13.14 -4.81 -4.32
CA GLU A 29 -14.06 -3.88 -4.96
C GLU A 29 -14.12 -4.07 -6.48
N CYS A 30 -12.98 -4.35 -7.13
CA CYS A 30 -12.95 -4.63 -8.56
C CYS A 30 -13.62 -5.98 -8.88
N GLU A 31 -13.40 -7.01 -8.06
CA GLU A 31 -14.05 -8.32 -8.23
C GLU A 31 -15.57 -8.19 -8.13
N LYS A 32 -16.07 -7.43 -7.15
CA LYS A 32 -17.51 -7.17 -6.97
C LYS A 32 -18.14 -6.47 -8.17
N THR A 33 -17.39 -5.60 -8.86
CA THR A 33 -17.88 -4.87 -10.03
C THR A 33 -17.52 -5.54 -11.36
N GLY A 34 -16.87 -6.71 -11.34
CA GLY A 34 -16.38 -7.38 -12.55
C GLY A 34 -15.39 -6.54 -13.36
N SER A 35 -14.61 -5.68 -12.69
CA SER A 35 -13.64 -4.79 -13.31
C SER A 35 -12.22 -5.36 -13.23
N GLU A 36 -11.42 -5.12 -14.25
CA GLU A 36 -10.00 -5.49 -14.25
C GLU A 36 -9.14 -4.47 -13.50
N TRP A 37 -7.94 -4.88 -13.10
CA TRP A 37 -6.90 -4.04 -12.51
C TRP A 37 -5.55 -4.32 -13.14
N VAL A 38 -4.62 -3.37 -12.97
CA VAL A 38 -3.26 -3.47 -13.51
C VAL A 38 -2.32 -4.12 -12.50
N HIS A 39 -2.22 -3.53 -11.31
CA HIS A 39 -1.40 -4.04 -10.19
C HIS A 39 -2.11 -3.86 -8.87
N LEU A 40 -1.71 -4.67 -7.89
CA LEU A 40 -2.27 -4.68 -6.55
C LEU A 40 -1.33 -4.05 -5.52
N ARG A 41 -1.94 -3.45 -4.50
CA ARG A 41 -1.28 -2.78 -3.38
C ARG A 41 -1.87 -3.29 -2.08
N LEU A 42 -1.01 -3.67 -1.14
CA LEU A 42 -1.41 -4.11 0.18
C LEU A 42 -1.23 -2.98 1.19
N CYS A 43 -2.28 -2.63 1.92
CA CYS A 43 -2.20 -1.75 3.08
C CYS A 43 -1.53 -2.47 4.26
N LEU A 44 -0.43 -1.93 4.77
CA LEU A 44 0.31 -2.53 5.89
C LEU A 44 -0.37 -2.31 7.25
N THR A 45 -1.29 -1.36 7.34
CA THR A 45 -2.06 -1.09 8.57
C THR A 45 -3.14 -2.14 8.81
N CYS A 46 -3.92 -2.49 7.79
CA CYS A 46 -5.14 -3.30 7.96
C CYS A 46 -5.27 -4.52 7.04
N GLY A 47 -4.34 -4.72 6.09
CA GLY A 47 -4.37 -5.87 5.17
C GLY A 47 -5.29 -5.71 3.96
N HIS A 48 -5.87 -4.52 3.73
CA HIS A 48 -6.68 -4.27 2.52
C HIS A 48 -5.84 -4.38 1.25
N VAL A 49 -6.36 -5.07 0.23
CA VAL A 49 -5.73 -5.18 -1.09
C VAL A 49 -6.52 -4.33 -2.09
N GLY A 50 -5.90 -3.29 -2.61
CA GLY A 50 -6.52 -2.36 -3.56
C GLY A 50 -5.75 -2.27 -4.88
N CYS A 51 -6.44 -1.98 -5.97
CA CYS A 51 -5.81 -1.71 -7.26
C CYS A 51 -5.08 -0.36 -7.28
N CYS A 52 -3.97 -0.28 -8.01
CA CYS A 52 -3.10 0.91 -8.08
C CYS A 52 -3.73 2.09 -8.87
N ASP A 53 -3.09 3.26 -8.84
CA ASP A 53 -3.56 4.46 -9.56
C ASP A 53 -3.57 4.35 -11.09
N ALA A 54 -2.78 3.42 -11.65
CA ALA A 54 -2.82 3.11 -13.08
C ALA A 54 -4.07 2.27 -13.46
N SER A 55 -4.72 1.65 -12.46
CA SER A 55 -6.00 0.97 -12.67
C SER A 55 -7.14 1.97 -12.75
N ARG A 56 -8.19 1.66 -13.51
CA ARG A 56 -9.35 2.55 -13.73
C ARG A 56 -9.98 3.06 -12.42
N ASN A 57 -10.06 2.20 -11.40
CA ASN A 57 -10.83 2.47 -10.18
C ASN A 57 -10.01 3.03 -9.02
N LYS A 58 -8.68 2.89 -9.03
CA LYS A 58 -7.75 3.47 -8.03
C LYS A 58 -8.12 3.17 -6.57
N HIS A 59 -8.54 1.93 -6.30
CA HIS A 59 -9.06 1.53 -4.99
C HIS A 59 -8.02 1.64 -3.86
N GLY A 60 -6.74 1.40 -4.13
CA GLY A 60 -5.68 1.59 -3.12
C GLY A 60 -5.60 3.03 -2.61
N THR A 61 -5.68 4.01 -3.52
CA THR A 61 -5.65 5.44 -3.17
C THR A 61 -6.95 5.91 -2.54
N LYS A 62 -8.08 5.41 -3.01
CA LYS A 62 -9.39 5.67 -2.37
C LYS A 62 -9.40 5.16 -0.93
N HIS A 63 -8.87 3.95 -0.70
CA HIS A 63 -8.72 3.36 0.63
C HIS A 63 -7.88 4.24 1.55
N PHE A 64 -6.73 4.75 1.07
CA PHE A 64 -5.95 5.72 1.85
C PHE A 64 -6.76 6.98 2.20
N LYS A 65 -7.47 7.57 1.24
CA LYS A 65 -8.25 8.80 1.49
C LYS A 65 -9.38 8.60 2.50
N ASP A 66 -9.93 7.40 2.60
CA ASP A 66 -11.02 7.07 3.51
C ASP A 66 -10.52 6.72 4.93
N THR A 67 -9.40 5.99 5.01
CA THR A 67 -8.90 5.42 6.28
C THR A 67 -7.69 6.15 6.85
N MET A 68 -7.02 6.98 6.04
CA MET A 68 -5.72 7.59 6.34
C MET A 68 -4.62 6.57 6.69
N HIS A 69 -4.73 5.32 6.23
CA HIS A 69 -3.69 4.31 6.44
C HIS A 69 -2.43 4.63 5.61
N PRO A 70 -1.30 4.99 6.26
CA PRO A 70 -0.25 5.76 5.60
C PRO A 70 0.59 4.95 4.62
N VAL A 71 0.73 3.63 4.83
CA VAL A 71 1.71 2.81 4.10
C VAL A 71 1.06 1.66 3.35
N ILE A 72 1.44 1.54 2.08
CA ILE A 72 1.18 0.38 1.24
C ILE A 72 2.49 -0.31 0.84
N LYS A 73 2.42 -1.60 0.52
CA LYS A 73 3.47 -2.33 -0.20
C LYS A 73 2.95 -2.87 -1.53
N SER A 74 3.85 -3.18 -2.46
CA SER A 74 3.45 -3.97 -3.63
C SER A 74 2.89 -5.32 -3.20
N TYR A 75 1.84 -5.75 -3.89
CA TYR A 75 1.28 -7.10 -3.75
C TYR A 75 1.57 -7.96 -4.99
N GLU A 76 2.49 -7.52 -5.84
CA GLU A 76 2.95 -8.27 -7.01
C GLU A 76 4.08 -9.25 -6.62
N PRO A 77 4.14 -10.42 -7.27
CA PRO A 77 5.19 -11.41 -6.98
C PRO A 77 6.57 -10.85 -7.35
N GLY A 78 7.51 -10.95 -6.40
CA GLY A 78 8.90 -10.51 -6.59
C GLY A 78 9.16 -9.04 -6.27
N GLU A 79 8.13 -8.27 -5.89
CA GLU A 79 8.27 -6.88 -5.49
C GLU A 79 8.14 -6.72 -3.96
N SER A 80 9.03 -5.91 -3.37
CA SER A 80 9.04 -5.64 -1.92
C SER A 80 8.98 -4.15 -1.57
N TRP A 81 8.83 -3.29 -2.58
CA TRP A 81 8.79 -1.86 -2.38
C TRP A 81 7.54 -1.42 -1.63
N LYS A 82 7.66 -0.25 -0.99
CA LYS A 82 6.69 0.37 -0.11
C LYS A 82 6.53 1.83 -0.52
N TRP A 83 5.34 2.35 -0.25
CA TRP A 83 5.02 3.75 -0.47
C TRP A 83 4.29 4.31 0.75
N CYS A 84 4.76 5.45 1.25
CA CYS A 84 4.05 6.25 2.23
C CYS A 84 3.27 7.37 1.53
N PHE A 85 1.96 7.39 1.68
CA PHE A 85 1.12 8.45 1.13
C PHE A 85 1.26 9.79 1.86
N VAL A 86 1.60 9.76 3.16
CA VAL A 86 1.67 10.97 3.99
C VAL A 86 2.95 11.76 3.70
N ASP A 87 4.09 11.06 3.64
CA ASP A 87 5.39 11.69 3.37
C ASP A 87 5.79 11.63 1.90
N GLU A 88 4.99 10.99 1.05
CA GLU A 88 5.27 10.76 -0.37
C GLU A 88 6.65 10.11 -0.62
N ILE A 89 6.99 9.15 0.25
CA ILE A 89 8.28 8.45 0.24
C ILE A 89 8.13 7.04 -0.35
N PHE A 90 9.00 6.75 -1.32
CA PHE A 90 9.24 5.42 -1.85
C PHE A 90 10.39 4.74 -1.11
N ALA A 91 10.22 3.47 -0.73
CA ALA A 91 11.26 2.65 -0.11
C ALA A 91 11.27 1.23 -0.66
N GLU A 92 12.42 0.73 -1.09
CA GLU A 92 12.60 -0.65 -1.59
C GLU A 92 12.85 -1.65 -0.44
#